data_AF-B2A3N9-F1
#
_entry.id   AF-B2A3N9-F1
#
_cell.length_a   1.000
_cell.length_b   1.000
_cell.length_c   1.000
_cell.angle_alpha   90.00
_cell.angle_beta   90.00
_cell.angle_gamma   90.00
#
_symmetry.space_group_name_H-M   'P 1'
#
loop_
_entity.id
_entity.type
_entity.pdbx_description
1 polymer ?
#
loop_
_entity_poly.entity_id
_entity_poly.type
_entity_poly.pdbx_seq_one_letter_code
_entity_poly.pdbx_strand_id
1 'polypeptide(L)'
;MDLLFTIIIALIIIYLYNWGIFLINYRTYNIKALINYLSPIVEEFIKTILGFVIANTIIGVHVGIGIAEGLKDLYVDRSWGACMASIIGHSFFGSVTLGIYRLTGYLILGIILGAVVHIGWNSLILSINQEKTLK
;
A
#
# COMPACT_ATOMS: atom_id res chain seq x y z
N MET A 1 13.82 -2.52 16.46
CA MET A 1 12.54 -2.45 17.21
C MET A 1 11.64 -3.59 16.74
N ASP A 2 10.59 -3.90 17.50
CA ASP A 2 9.68 -4.98 17.16
C ASP A 2 8.91 -4.71 15.86
N LEU A 3 8.73 -5.75 15.03
CA LEU A 3 8.07 -5.65 13.73
C LEU A 3 6.62 -5.18 13.85
N LEU A 4 5.89 -5.70 14.85
CA LEU A 4 4.50 -5.31 15.10
C LEU A 4 4.39 -3.82 15.42
N PHE A 5 5.31 -3.30 16.26
CA PHE A 5 5.37 -1.87 16.53
C PHE A 5 5.57 -1.05 15.25
N THR A 6 6.48 -1.46 14.37
CA THR A 6 6.71 -0.77 13.09
C THR A 6 5.48 -0.78 12.19
N ILE A 7 4.77 -1.91 12.11
CA ILE A 7 3.51 -2.04 11.35
C ILE A 7 2.46 -1.07 11.90
N ILE A 8 2.27 -1.03 13.23
CA ILE A 8 1.29 -0.14 13.86
C ILE A 8 1.60 1.33 13.56
N ILE A 9 2.87 1.75 13.70
CA ILE A 9 3.28 3.12 13.38
C ILE A 9 3.05 3.43 11.91
N ALA A 10 3.41 2.53 11.00
CA ALA A 10 3.18 2.72 9.57
C ALA A 10 1.70 2.91 9.26
N LEU A 11 0.82 2.05 9.81
CA LEU A 11 -0.63 2.15 9.66
C LEU A 11 -1.18 3.48 10.17
N ILE A 12 -0.71 3.95 11.34
CA ILE A 12 -1.12 5.25 11.89
C ILE A 12 -0.73 6.39 10.95
N ILE A 13 0.51 6.41 10.47
CA ILE A 13 0.99 7.47 9.58
C ILE A 13 0.22 7.45 8.24
N ILE A 14 0.04 6.27 7.64
CA ILE A 14 -0.72 6.10 6.39
C ILE A 14 -2.17 6.55 6.57
N TYR A 15 -2.81 6.15 7.67
CA TYR A 15 -4.19 6.55 7.98
C TYR A 15 -4.32 8.07 8.15
N LEU A 16 -3.45 8.70 8.95
CA LEU A 16 -3.47 10.15 9.17
C LEU A 16 -3.21 10.92 7.88
N TYR A 17 -2.29 10.42 7.05
CA TYR A 17 -2.01 11.00 5.73
C TYR A 17 -3.24 10.94 4.82
N ASN A 18 -3.85 9.76 4.67
CA ASN A 18 -5.04 9.57 3.85
C ASN A 18 -6.23 10.40 4.36
N TRP A 19 -6.38 10.50 5.68
CA TRP A 19 -7.42 11.33 6.30
C TRP A 19 -7.20 12.83 6.07
N GLY A 20 -5.98 13.33 6.25
CA GLY A 20 -5.65 14.74 5.97
C GLY A 20 -5.89 15.11 4.51
N ILE A 21 -5.52 14.20 3.59
CA ILE A 21 -5.81 14.31 2.17
C ILE A 21 -7.30 14.43 1.87
N PHE A 22 -8.11 13.58 2.52
CA PHE A 22 -9.57 13.62 2.41
C PHE A 22 -10.12 14.97 2.89
N LEU A 23 -9.65 15.50 4.02
CA LEU A 23 -10.11 16.79 4.55
C LEU A 23 -9.78 17.97 3.62
N ILE A 24 -8.58 17.99 3.05
CA ILE A 24 -8.14 19.06 2.15
C ILE A 24 -8.90 19.00 0.82
N ASN A 25 -9.06 17.80 0.26
CA ASN A 25 -9.63 17.61 -1.08
C ASN A 25 -11.11 17.27 -1.12
N TYR A 26 -11.81 17.20 0.02
CA TYR A 26 -13.27 17.12 0.05
C TYR A 26 -13.93 18.26 -0.74
N ARG A 27 -13.26 19.41 -0.87
CA ARG A 27 -13.71 20.56 -1.67
C ARG A 27 -13.38 20.48 -3.16
N THR A 28 -12.52 19.56 -3.60
CA THR A 28 -12.00 19.50 -4.97
C THR A 28 -12.34 18.15 -5.62
N TYR A 29 -13.01 18.17 -6.78
CA TYR A 29 -13.70 17.03 -7.40
C TYR A 29 -12.86 15.78 -7.79
N ASN A 30 -11.54 15.72 -7.54
CA ASN A 30 -10.67 14.68 -8.09
C ASN A 30 -10.05 13.71 -7.05
N ILE A 31 -10.83 13.36 -6.03
CA ILE A 31 -10.47 12.39 -4.97
C ILE A 31 -10.02 11.04 -5.56
N LYS A 32 -10.61 10.61 -6.69
CA LYS A 32 -10.26 9.33 -7.34
C LYS A 32 -8.81 9.28 -7.82
N ALA A 33 -8.32 10.33 -8.48
CA ALA A 33 -6.93 10.38 -8.95
C ALA A 33 -5.95 10.37 -7.76
N LEU A 34 -6.31 11.07 -6.70
CA LEU A 34 -5.50 11.19 -5.49
C LEU A 34 -5.33 9.86 -4.76
N ILE A 35 -6.44 9.13 -4.58
CA ILE A 35 -6.44 7.79 -3.99
C ILE A 35 -5.73 6.79 -4.90
N ASN A 36 -5.90 6.89 -6.22
CA ASN A 36 -5.33 5.90 -7.14
C ASN A 36 -3.83 6.10 -7.41
N TYR A 37 -3.32 7.33 -7.35
CA TYR A 37 -1.93 7.65 -7.71
C TYR A 37 -1.09 8.10 -6.53
N LEU A 38 -1.56 9.08 -5.76
CA LEU A 38 -0.72 9.71 -4.73
C LEU A 38 -0.64 8.87 -3.45
N SER A 39 -1.76 8.27 -3.03
CA SER A 39 -1.81 7.44 -1.82
C SER A 39 -0.83 6.25 -1.90
N PRO A 40 -0.80 5.44 -2.98
CA PRO A 40 0.15 4.35 -3.13
C PRO A 40 1.63 4.78 -3.02
N ILE A 41 1.99 5.95 -3.57
CA ILE A 41 3.38 6.44 -3.52
C ILE A 41 3.82 6.69 -2.09
N VAL A 42 2.99 7.40 -1.32
CA VAL A 42 3.32 7.73 0.07
C VAL A 42 3.29 6.49 0.95
N GLU A 43 2.35 5.58 0.69
CA GLU A 43 2.28 4.30 1.37
C GLU A 43 3.56 3.48 1.16
N GLU A 44 4.00 3.26 -0.09
CA GLU A 44 5.24 2.53 -0.39
C GLU A 44 6.47 3.20 0.24
N PHE A 45 6.52 4.53 0.26
CA PHE A 45 7.59 5.27 0.90
C PHE A 45 7.63 5.00 2.42
N ILE A 46 6.50 5.15 3.12
CA ILE A 46 6.41 4.94 4.58
C ILE A 46 6.77 3.49 4.93
N LYS A 47 6.17 2.51 4.24
CA LYS A 47 6.41 1.08 4.49
C LYS A 47 7.86 0.71 4.32
N THR A 48 8.47 1.19 3.24
CA THR A 48 9.85 0.87 2.91
C THR A 48 10.82 1.53 3.87
N ILE A 49 10.67 2.84 4.15
CA ILE A 49 11.59 3.55 5.04
C ILE A 49 11.50 3.01 6.46
N LEU A 50 10.31 2.79 7.00
CA LEU A 50 10.16 2.24 8.34
C LEU A 50 10.61 0.78 8.41
N GLY A 51 10.30 -0.01 7.38
CA GLY A 51 10.77 -1.40 7.27
C GLY A 51 12.29 -1.49 7.21
N PHE A 52 12.93 -0.59 6.47
CA PHE A 52 14.39 -0.54 6.33
C PHE A 52 15.08 -0.03 7.60
N VAL A 53 14.62 1.08 8.17
CA VAL A 53 15.31 1.77 9.29
C VAL A 53 14.98 1.16 10.65
N ILE A 54 13.72 0.76 10.89
CA ILE A 54 13.23 0.43 12.24
C ILE A 54 13.11 -1.09 12.46
N ALA A 55 12.46 -1.77 11.51
CA ALA A 55 12.17 -3.21 11.60
C ALA A 55 13.27 -4.10 11.01
N ASN A 56 14.20 -3.53 10.23
CA ASN A 56 15.20 -4.26 9.45
C ASN A 56 14.60 -5.35 8.54
N THR A 57 13.35 -5.14 8.07
CA THR A 57 12.66 -6.02 7.12
C THR A 57 11.64 -5.22 6.30
N ILE A 58 11.94 -5.05 5.01
CA ILE A 58 11.02 -4.41 4.06
C ILE A 58 9.80 -5.33 3.86
N ILE A 59 10.02 -6.62 3.58
CA ILE A 59 8.95 -7.58 3.31
C ILE A 59 8.02 -7.73 4.52
N GLY A 60 8.57 -7.82 5.73
CA GLY A 60 7.76 -8.02 6.94
C GLY A 60 6.73 -6.90 7.16
N VAL A 61 7.14 -5.64 6.96
CA VAL A 61 6.22 -4.49 7.08
C VAL A 61 5.17 -4.50 5.98
N HIS A 62 5.54 -4.81 4.73
CA HIS A 62 4.59 -4.87 3.62
C HIS A 62 3.54 -5.97 3.80
N VAL A 63 3.98 -7.18 4.17
CA VAL A 63 3.07 -8.30 4.45
C VAL A 63 2.15 -7.97 5.63
N GLY A 64 2.70 -7.41 6.71
CA GLY A 64 1.91 -7.03 7.89
C GLY A 64 0.82 -6.01 7.58
N ILE A 65 1.12 -5.01 6.75
CA ILE A 65 0.13 -4.03 6.31
C ILE A 65 -0.88 -4.66 5.35
N GLY A 66 -0.45 -5.52 4.43
CA GLY A 66 -1.39 -6.23 3.56
C GLY A 66 -2.32 -7.18 4.31
N ILE A 67 -1.89 -7.77 5.43
CA ILE A 67 -2.79 -8.50 6.33
C ILE A 67 -3.79 -7.54 6.98
N ALA A 68 -3.33 -6.40 7.50
CA ALA A 68 -4.23 -5.43 8.14
C ALA A 68 -5.29 -4.89 7.16
N GLU A 69 -4.88 -4.55 5.94
CA GLU A 69 -5.79 -4.10 4.89
C GLU A 69 -6.69 -5.21 4.39
N GLY A 70 -6.16 -6.41 4.17
CA GLY A 70 -6.97 -7.55 3.76
C GLY A 70 -8.02 -7.94 4.80
N LEU A 71 -7.70 -7.86 6.10
CA LEU A 71 -8.66 -8.05 7.18
C LEU A 71 -9.74 -6.96 7.19
N LYS A 72 -9.36 -5.71 6.93
CA LYS A 72 -10.32 -4.60 6.76
C LYS A 72 -11.25 -4.87 5.58
N ASP A 73 -10.74 -5.29 4.43
CA ASP A 73 -11.54 -5.61 3.24
C ASP A 73 -12.48 -6.80 3.49
N LEU A 74 -12.02 -7.81 4.23
CA LEU A 74 -12.88 -8.93 4.65
C LEU A 74 -13.97 -8.48 5.62
N TYR A 75 -13.68 -7.54 6.52
CA TYR A 75 -14.63 -7.05 7.50
C TYR A 75 -15.69 -6.11 6.88
N VAL A 76 -15.25 -5.18 6.03
CA VAL A 76 -16.10 -4.15 5.41
C VAL A 76 -16.83 -4.70 4.19
N ASP A 77 -16.11 -5.30 3.24
CA ASP A 77 -16.67 -5.71 1.95
C ASP A 77 -17.07 -7.19 1.92
N ARG A 78 -16.81 -7.94 2.99
CA ARG A 78 -17.09 -9.39 3.09
C ARG A 78 -16.46 -10.21 1.95
N SER A 79 -15.36 -9.71 1.38
CA SER A 79 -14.74 -10.27 0.19
C SER A 79 -13.41 -10.93 0.51
N TRP A 80 -13.39 -12.26 0.47
CA TRP A 80 -12.13 -13.03 0.53
C TRP A 80 -11.21 -12.71 -0.66
N GLY A 81 -11.78 -12.42 -1.82
CA GLY A 81 -11.01 -12.03 -3.00
C GLY A 81 -10.24 -10.73 -2.79
N ALA A 82 -10.88 -9.71 -2.20
CA ALA A 82 -10.24 -8.45 -1.87
C ALA A 82 -9.16 -8.63 -0.79
N CYS A 83 -9.48 -9.41 0.25
CA CYS A 83 -8.53 -9.76 1.31
C CYS A 83 -7.25 -10.40 0.76
N MET A 84 -7.39 -11.42 -0.09
CA MET A 84 -6.24 -12.09 -0.71
C MET A 84 -5.51 -11.16 -1.68
N ALA A 85 -6.22 -10.34 -2.46
CA ALA A 85 -5.61 -9.38 -3.37
C ALA A 85 -4.76 -8.34 -2.63
N SER A 86 -5.20 -7.87 -1.46
CA SER A 86 -4.42 -6.95 -0.62
C SER A 86 -3.13 -7.64 -0.12
N ILE A 87 -3.24 -8.81 0.51
CA ILE A 87 -2.07 -9.53 1.03
C ILE A 87 -1.06 -9.84 -0.08
N ILE A 88 -1.53 -10.36 -1.22
CA ILE A 88 -0.67 -10.71 -2.36
C ILE A 88 -0.05 -9.45 -2.96
N GLY A 89 -0.83 -8.40 -3.18
CA GLY A 89 -0.37 -7.13 -3.74
C GLY A 89 0.76 -6.54 -2.90
N HIS A 90 0.54 -6.31 -1.62
CA HIS A 90 1.57 -5.72 -0.76
C HIS A 90 2.81 -6.60 -0.60
N SER A 91 2.63 -7.92 -0.50
CA SER A 91 3.77 -8.86 -0.49
C SER A 91 4.62 -8.73 -1.77
N PHE A 92 3.95 -8.58 -2.92
CA PHE A 92 4.61 -8.39 -4.20
C PHE A 92 5.33 -7.04 -4.29
N PHE A 93 4.72 -5.94 -3.86
CA PHE A 93 5.34 -4.61 -3.90
C PHE A 93 6.59 -4.55 -3.02
N GLY A 94 6.53 -5.10 -1.80
CA GLY A 94 7.69 -5.21 -0.92
C GLY A 94 8.80 -6.07 -1.52
N SER A 95 8.45 -7.12 -2.26
CA SER A 95 9.41 -7.98 -2.97
C SER A 95 10.08 -7.26 -4.15
N VAL A 96 9.32 -6.49 -4.93
CA VAL A 96 9.85 -5.65 -6.00
C VAL A 96 10.83 -4.61 -5.42
N THR A 97 10.42 -3.88 -4.39
CA THR A 97 11.25 -2.87 -3.73
C THR A 97 12.55 -3.46 -3.21
N LEU A 98 12.48 -4.58 -2.47
CA LEU A 98 13.67 -5.24 -1.94
C LEU A 98 14.55 -5.81 -3.06
N GLY A 99 13.95 -6.39 -4.11
CA GLY A 99 14.68 -6.94 -5.25
C GLY A 99 15.49 -5.87 -5.97
N ILE A 100 14.87 -4.73 -6.29
CA ILE A 100 15.55 -3.59 -6.92
C ILE A 100 16.65 -3.04 -6.01
N TYR A 101 16.40 -2.89 -4.71
CA TYR A 101 17.41 -2.46 -3.76
C TYR A 101 18.61 -3.42 -3.74
N ARG A 102 18.38 -4.73 -3.71
CA ARG A 102 19.46 -5.74 -3.72
C ARG A 102 20.26 -5.74 -5.02
N LEU A 103 19.62 -5.47 -6.16
CA LEU A 103 20.26 -5.45 -7.48
C LEU A 103 21.07 -4.18 -7.72
N THR A 104 20.61 -3.03 -7.21
CA THR A 104 21.15 -1.72 -7.59
C THR A 104 21.83 -0.97 -6.45
N GLY A 105 21.56 -1.34 -5.20
CA GLY A 105 21.95 -0.59 -4.00
C GLY A 105 21.12 0.67 -3.75
N TYR A 106 20.20 1.06 -4.64
CA TYR A 106 19.42 2.29 -4.55
C TYR A 106 18.02 2.03 -4.00
N LEU A 107 17.82 2.31 -2.70
CA LEU A 107 16.52 2.10 -2.03
C LEU A 107 15.41 2.95 -2.65
N ILE A 108 15.71 4.21 -3.01
CA ILE A 108 14.76 5.12 -3.64
C ILE A 108 14.26 4.58 -4.98
N LEU A 109 15.12 3.96 -5.78
CA LEU A 109 14.71 3.32 -7.03
C LEU A 109 13.76 2.15 -6.77
N GLY A 110 14.02 1.38 -5.71
CA GLY A 110 13.10 0.34 -5.24
C GLY A 110 11.73 0.90 -4.87
N ILE A 111 11.67 1.99 -4.10
CA ILE A 111 10.40 2.64 -3.72
C ILE A 111 9.64 3.12 -4.97
N ILE A 112 10.32 3.76 -5.91
CA ILE A 112 9.69 4.27 -7.14
C ILE A 112 9.07 3.11 -7.93
N LEU A 113 9.80 2.02 -8.14
CA LEU A 113 9.30 0.88 -8.91
C LEU A 113 8.22 0.11 -8.16
N GLY A 114 8.34 -0.05 -6.84
CA GLY A 114 7.28 -0.59 -5.99
C GLY A 114 6.00 0.23 -6.09
N ALA A 115 6.09 1.57 -6.04
CA ALA A 115 4.94 2.46 -6.18
C ALA A 115 4.28 2.39 -7.56
N VAL A 116 5.07 2.31 -8.64
CA VAL A 116 4.54 2.12 -10.00
C VAL A 116 3.75 0.81 -10.10
N VAL A 117 4.29 -0.28 -9.55
CA VAL A 117 3.60 -1.58 -9.52
C VAL A 117 2.33 -1.50 -8.68
N HIS A 118 2.37 -0.84 -7.51
CA HIS A 118 1.22 -0.66 -6.65
C HIS A 118 0.09 0.13 -7.34
N ILE A 119 0.41 1.25 -7.99
CA ILE A 119 -0.56 2.04 -8.78
C ILE A 119 -1.20 1.17 -9.87
N GLY A 120 -0.40 0.38 -10.58
CA GLY A 120 -0.88 -0.54 -11.62
C GLY A 120 -1.83 -1.60 -11.06
N TRP A 121 -1.47 -2.19 -9.93
CA TRP A 121 -2.32 -3.16 -9.23
C TRP A 121 -3.65 -2.55 -8.78
N ASN A 122 -3.60 -1.37 -8.15
CA ASN A 122 -4.82 -0.70 -7.67
C ASN A 122 -5.75 -0.34 -8.84
N SER A 123 -5.19 0.14 -9.95
CA SER A 123 -5.94 0.44 -11.17
C SER A 123 -6.62 -0.82 -11.75
N LEU A 124 -5.94 -1.98 -11.73
CA LEU A 124 -6.49 -3.25 -12.16
C LEU A 124 -7.62 -3.75 -11.25
N ILE A 125 -7.47 -3.65 -9.93
CA ILE A 125 -8.52 -4.07 -8.99
C ILE A 125 -9.77 -3.18 -9.13
N LEU A 126 -9.58 -1.87 -9.29
CA LEU A 126 -10.67 -0.93 -9.50
C LEU A 126 -11.44 -1.20 -10.80
N SER A 127 -10.74 -1.55 -11.89
CA SER A 127 -11.41 -1.87 -13.16
C SER A 127 -12.24 -3.16 -13.06
N ILE A 128 -11.70 -4.22 -12.45
CA ILE A 128 -12.41 -5.50 -12.25
C ILE A 128 -13.66 -5.30 -11.37
N ASN A 129 -13.56 -4.48 -10.32
CA ASN A 129 -14.70 -4.22 -9.44
C ASN A 129 -15.79 -3.37 -10.12
N GLN A 130 -15.43 -2.39 -10.97
CA GLN A 130 -16.41 -1.62 -11.73
C GLN A 130 -17.19 -2.49 -12.73
N GLU A 131 -16.53 -3.44 -13.40
CA GLU A 131 -17.21 -4.38 -14.30
C GLU A 131 -18.23 -5.27 -13.57
N LYS A 132 -17.98 -5.64 -12.31
CA LYS A 132 -18.92 -6.43 -11.50
C LYS A 132 -20.17 -5.66 -11.10
N THR A 133 -20.07 -4.33 -10.91
CA THR A 133 -21.22 -3.50 -10.54
C THR A 133 -22.15 -3.12 -11.71
N LEU A 134 -21.71 -3.34 -12.95
CA LEU A 134 -22.47 -3.04 -14.16
C LEU A 134 -23.20 -4.26 -14.75
N LYS A 135 -23.03 -5.44 -14.15
CA LYS A 135 -23.72 -6.69 -14.50
C LYS A 135 -24.78 -7.02 -13.45
#